data_AF-A0A358S957-F1
#
_entry.id   AF-A0A358S957-F1
#
_cell.length_a   1.000
_cell.length_b   1.000
_cell.length_c   1.000
_cell.angle_alpha   90.00
_cell.angle_beta   90.00
_cell.angle_gamma   90.00
#
_symmetry.space_group_name_H-M   'P 1'
#
loop_
_entity.id
_entity.type
_entity.pdbx_description
1 polymer ?
#
loop_
_entity_poly.entity_id
_entity_poly.type
_entity_poly.pdbx_seq_one_letter_code
_entity_poly.pdbx_strand_id
1 'polypeptide(L)'
;MLLATKGNREVKISPDDKEKYLDAGYSLFEKGEDGKVQKIEQPVKKTPEMIALEEENAALKERLASLESEPEEEPKTPAKGKGK
;
A
#
# COMPACT_ATOMS: atom_id res chain seq x y z
N MET A 1 -13.66 -0.55 -25.60
CA MET A 1 -12.44 -0.71 -26.43
C MET A 1 -11.23 -0.44 -25.56
N LEU A 2 -10.24 -1.34 -25.57
CA LEU A 2 -9.04 -1.22 -24.73
C LEU A 2 -7.88 -0.57 -25.50
N LEU A 3 -7.21 0.37 -24.83
CA LEU A 3 -6.16 1.19 -25.38
C LEU A 3 -4.93 1.14 -24.46
N ALA A 4 -3.75 0.99 -25.05
CA ALA A 4 -2.47 1.13 -24.39
C ALA A 4 -1.78 2.40 -24.87
N THR A 5 -1.27 3.22 -23.95
CA THR A 5 -0.60 4.48 -24.28
C THR A 5 0.79 4.57 -23.66
N LYS A 6 1.74 5.15 -24.40
CA LYS A 6 3.10 5.45 -23.93
C LYS A 6 3.61 6.71 -24.61
N GLY A 7 3.68 7.81 -23.85
CA GLY A 7 3.90 9.13 -24.43
C GLY A 7 2.78 9.49 -25.42
N ASN A 8 3.15 9.87 -26.65
CA ASN A 8 2.19 10.26 -27.69
C ASN A 8 1.70 9.07 -28.56
N ARG A 9 2.02 7.83 -28.18
CA ARG A 9 1.56 6.63 -28.90
C ARG A 9 0.34 6.04 -28.21
N GLU A 10 -0.69 5.75 -28.99
CA GLU A 10 -1.88 5.01 -28.59
C GLU A 10 -2.03 3.77 -29.48
N VAL A 11 -2.31 2.62 -28.87
CA VAL A 11 -2.49 1.35 -29.56
C VAL A 11 -3.73 0.66 -29.04
N LYS A 12 -4.62 0.22 -29.95
CA LYS A 12 -5.72 -0.66 -29.60
C LYS A 12 -5.18 -2.05 -29.30
N ILE A 13 -5.48 -2.58 -28.12
CA ILE A 13 -4.98 -3.87 -27.68
C ILE A 13 -6.11 -4.81 -27.28
N SER A 14 -5.85 -6.11 -27.32
CA SER A 14 -6.76 -7.14 -26.81
C SER A 14 -6.62 -7.25 -25.27
N PRO A 15 -7.65 -7.74 -24.56
CA PRO A 15 -7.57 -7.96 -23.12
C PRO A 15 -6.47 -8.97 -22.73
N ASP A 16 -6.17 -9.94 -23.58
CA ASP A 16 -5.08 -10.91 -23.38
C ASP A 16 -3.68 -10.26 -23.44
N ASP A 17 -3.53 -9.16 -24.17
CA ASP A 17 -2.24 -8.45 -24.29
C ASP A 17 -1.98 -7.47 -23.14
N LYS A 18 -2.92 -7.31 -22.19
CA LYS A 18 -2.80 -6.33 -21.10
C LYS A 18 -1.45 -6.44 -20.40
N GLU A 19 -1.09 -7.63 -19.91
CA GLU A 19 0.14 -7.84 -19.14
C GLU A 19 1.39 -7.48 -19.94
N LYS A 20 1.45 -7.87 -21.21
CA LYS A 20 2.57 -7.54 -22.10
C LYS A 20 2.79 -6.04 -22.23
N TYR A 21 1.72 -5.26 -22.39
CA TYR A 21 1.82 -3.80 -22.51
C TYR A 21 2.11 -3.14 -21.15
N LEU A 22 1.57 -3.69 -20.06
CA LEU A 22 1.90 -3.28 -18.69
C LEU A 22 3.40 -3.44 -18.41
N ASP A 23 3.95 -4.62 -18.67
CA ASP A 23 5.37 -4.93 -18.46
C ASP A 23 6.27 -4.10 -19.40
N ALA A 24 5.77 -3.69 -20.56
CA ALA A 24 6.45 -2.74 -21.46
C ALA A 24 6.34 -1.26 -21.02
N GLY A 25 5.65 -0.98 -19.91
CA GLY A 25 5.49 0.35 -19.33
C GLY A 25 4.42 1.22 -20.01
N TYR A 26 3.40 0.61 -20.60
CA TYR A 26 2.24 1.33 -21.14
C TYR A 26 1.18 1.56 -20.06
N SER A 27 0.51 2.70 -20.14
CA SER A 27 -0.71 2.96 -19.38
C SER A 27 -1.92 2.41 -20.12
N LEU A 28 -2.83 1.74 -19.41
CA LEU A 28 -4.01 1.13 -20.01
C LEU A 28 -5.25 2.00 -19.78
N PHE A 29 -6.11 2.06 -20.79
CA PHE A 29 -7.33 2.85 -20.80
C PHE A 29 -8.47 2.06 -21.43
N GLU A 30 -9.67 2.21 -20.89
CA GLU A 30 -10.89 1.67 -21.45
C GLU A 30 -11.76 2.79 -22.00
N LYS A 31 -12.12 2.67 -23.27
CA LYS A 31 -13.09 3.54 -23.94
C LYS A 31 -14.46 2.88 -23.94
N GLY A 32 -15.41 3.46 -23.22
CA GLY A 32 -16.81 3.04 -23.19
C GLY A 32 -17.57 3.43 -24.47
N GLU A 33 -18.78 2.91 -24.63
CA GLU A 33 -19.64 3.19 -25.80
C GLU A 33 -20.03 4.67 -25.91
N ASP A 34 -20.15 5.37 -24.77
CA ASP A 34 -20.37 6.82 -24.69
C ASP A 34 -19.14 7.66 -25.10
N GLY A 35 -18.06 7.02 -25.55
CA GLY A 35 -16.80 7.67 -25.93
C GLY A 35 -15.93 8.12 -24.76
N LYS A 36 -16.39 7.95 -23.51
CA LYS A 36 -15.62 8.23 -22.30
C LYS A 36 -14.42 7.29 -22.19
N VAL A 37 -13.25 7.85 -21.92
CA VAL A 37 -12.01 7.11 -21.71
C VAL A 37 -11.69 7.13 -20.21
N GLN A 38 -11.57 5.95 -19.61
CA GLN A 38 -11.20 5.78 -18.21
C GLN A 38 -9.84 5.10 -18.13
N LYS A 39 -8.95 5.62 -17.27
CA LYS A 39 -7.68 4.96 -16.99
C LYS A 39 -7.95 3.71 -16.17
N ILE A 40 -7.38 2.59 -16.58
CA ILE A 40 -7.41 1.36 -15.80
C ILE A 40 -6.32 1.47 -14.74
N GLU A 41 -6.72 1.52 -13.47
CA GLU A 41 -5.76 1.42 -12.37
C GLU A 41 -5.08 0.06 -12.41
N GLN A 42 -3.76 0.09 -12.42
CA GLN A 42 -2.95 -1.11 -12.49
C GLN A 42 -2.65 -1.53 -11.06
N PRO A 43 -2.87 -2.81 -10.70
CA PRO A 43 -2.38 -3.29 -9.42
C PRO A 43 -0.86 -3.12 -9.42
N VAL A 44 -0.36 -2.35 -8.46
CA VAL A 44 1.08 -2.23 -8.25
C VAL A 44 1.58 -3.63 -7.91
N LYS A 45 2.39 -4.23 -8.80
CA LYS A 45 3.09 -5.48 -8.49
C LYS A 45 4.00 -5.18 -7.30
N LYS A 46 3.60 -5.60 -6.10
CA LYS A 46 4.41 -5.43 -4.89
C LYS A 46 5.71 -6.18 -5.09
N THR A 47 6.83 -5.48 -4.99
CA THR A 47 8.13 -6.14 -5.00
C THR A 47 8.31 -6.94 -3.70
N PRO A 48 9.16 -7.97 -3.67
CA PRO A 48 9.48 -8.67 -2.42
C PRO A 48 9.96 -7.71 -1.32
N GLU A 49 10.68 -6.64 -1.70
CA GLU A 49 11.14 -5.59 -0.79
C GLU A 49 9.98 -4.78 -0.21
N MET A 50 8.96 -4.44 -1.02
CA MET A 50 7.74 -3.78 -0.52
C MET A 50 6.97 -4.67 0.46
N ILE A 51 6.90 -5.99 0.20
CA ILE A 51 6.24 -6.94 1.09
C ILE A 51 6.98 -7.00 2.43
N ALA A 52 8.30 -7.13 2.40
CA ALA A 52 9.13 -7.15 3.61
C ALA A 52 9.00 -5.85 4.42
N LEU A 53 8.97 -4.70 3.76
CA LEU A 53 8.75 -3.39 4.42
C LEU A 53 7.36 -3.27 5.04
N GLU A 54 6.32 -3.84 4.43
CA GLU A 54 4.97 -3.86 5.03
C GLU A 54 4.92 -4.73 6.28
N GLU A 55 5.57 -5.90 6.26
CA GLU A 55 5.68 -6.80 7.42
C GLU A 55 6.47 -6.15 8.58
N GLU A 56 7.61 -5.52 8.27
CA GLU A 56 8.41 -4.80 9.26
C GLU A 56 7.61 -3.62 9.86
N ASN A 57 6.91 -2.85 9.03
CA ASN A 57 6.05 -1.77 9.50
C ASN A 57 4.91 -2.27 10.40
N ALA A 58 4.31 -3.43 10.10
CA ALA A 58 3.29 -4.03 10.95
C ALA A 58 3.86 -4.41 12.32
N ALA A 59 5.01 -5.08 12.34
CA ALA A 59 5.70 -5.45 13.58
C ALA A 59 6.12 -4.23 14.42
N LEU A 60 6.60 -3.17 13.78
CA LEU A 60 6.97 -1.92 14.46
C LEU A 60 5.74 -1.23 15.07
N LYS A 61 4.60 -1.22 14.37
CA LYS A 61 3.35 -0.66 14.90
C LYS A 61 2.84 -1.43 16.11
N GLU A 62 2.89 -2.77 16.10
CA GLU A 62 2.51 -3.57 17.28
C GLU A 62 3.44 -3.31 18.47
N ARG A 63 4.74 -3.15 18.21
CA ARG A 63 5.72 -2.84 19.25
C ARG A 63 5.50 -1.44 19.83
N LEU A 64 5.23 -0.45 19.00
CA LEU A 64 4.88 0.90 19.44
C LEU A 64 3.59 0.91 20.27
N ALA A 65 2.54 0.22 19.80
CA ALA A 65 1.29 0.11 20.54
C ALA A 65 1.49 -0.56 21.91
N SER A 66 2.37 -1.55 21.99
CA SER A 66 2.71 -2.21 23.26
C SER A 66 3.43 -1.26 24.22
N LEU A 67 4.40 -0.47 23.74
CA LEU A 67 5.14 0.52 24.53
C LEU A 67 4.27 1.72 24.95
N GLU A 68 3.34 2.16 24.10
CA GLU A 68 2.36 3.21 24.45
C GLU A 68 1.29 2.71 25.43
N SER A 69 1.08 1.40 25.52
CA SER A 69 0.13 0.77 26.43
C SER A 69 0.72 0.35 27.78
N GLU A 70 2.04 0.48 27.98
CA GLU A 70 2.63 0.30 29.31
C GLU A 70 2.14 1.47 30.19
N PRO A 71 1.29 1.23 31.20
CA PRO A 71 0.95 2.27 32.15
C PRO A 71 2.25 2.67 32.86
N GLU A 72 2.51 3.96 33.01
CA GLU A 72 3.52 4.46 33.94
C GLU A 72 3.30 3.74 35.27
N GLU A 73 4.17 2.79 35.61
CA GLU A 73 4.13 2.12 36.90
C GLU A 73 4.56 3.19 37.90
N GLU A 74 3.57 3.89 38.47
CA GLU A 74 3.79 4.85 39.54
C GLU A 74 4.67 4.19 40.60
N PRO A 75 5.84 4.77 40.94
CA PRO A 75 6.73 4.16 41.90
C PRO A 75 6.00 4.06 43.24
N LYS A 76 5.70 2.82 43.66
CA LYS A 76 5.13 2.50 44.97
C LYS A 76 6.03 3.08 46.05
N THR A 77 5.68 4.25 46.57
CA THR A 77 6.35 4.82 47.74
C THR A 77 6.05 3.91 48.93
N PRO A 78 7.07 3.39 49.65
CA PRO A 78 6.82 2.63 50.86
C PRO A 78 6.28 3.58 51.93
N ALA A 79 5.03 3.35 52.37
CA ALA A 79 4.44 4.04 53.50
C ALA A 79 5.26 3.71 54.77
N LYS A 80 6.23 4.58 55.07
CA LYS A 80 6.97 4.57 56.32
C LYS A 80 6.00 4.89 57.45
N GLY A 81 5.79 3.90 58.32
CA GLY A 81 5.13 4.11 59.59
C GLY A 81 5.80 5.22 60.42
N LYS A 82 4.94 6.01 61.06
CA LYS A 82 5.19 6.79 62.28
C LYS A 82 3.82 6.77 62.97
N GLY A 83 3.59 6.09 64.09
CA GLY A 83 4.49 5.86 65.20
C GLY A 83 4.57 7.12 66.05
N LYS A 84 3.54 7.38 66.87
CA LYS A 84 3.54 7.45 68.35
C LYS A 84 2.46 8.40 68.86
#